data_AF-A0A1F5DMD5-F1
#
_entry.id   AF-A0A1F5DMD5-F1
#
_cell.length_a   1.000
_cell.length_b   1.000
_cell.length_c   1.000
_cell.angle_alpha   90.00
_cell.angle_beta   90.00
_cell.angle_gamma   90.00
#
_symmetry.space_group_name_H-M   'P 1'
#
loop_
_entity.id
_entity.type
_entity.pdbx_description
1 polymer ?
#
loop_
_entity_poly.entity_id
_entity_poly.type
_entity_poly.pdbx_seq_one_letter_code
_entity_poly.pdbx_strand_id
1 'polypeptide(L)'
;MEEVKQKYRYSYNAPYWNSPAIRKWEESVRYDENWHFKLPLIKNANHVVEKIHKLVPIVVYLTARPKGILAATRNWLEKHGFPKAEIIYRPASVRLPENLAWKAKVLEYLYPQVVGMVDDHPQLAKDLSKHYPGTLYLYDYHDQAPRGDINIVPCKNWQEVLESLVPL
;
A
#
# COMPACT_ATOMS: atom_id res chain seq x y z
N MET A 1 -7.30 -0.92 -23.31
CA MET A 1 -7.02 -0.09 -22.11
C MET A 1 -6.38 -0.90 -20.99
N GLU A 2 -6.87 -2.10 -20.69
CA GLU A 2 -6.37 -2.91 -19.57
C GLU A 2 -4.91 -3.37 -19.75
N GLU A 3 -4.54 -3.81 -20.96
CA GLU A 3 -3.17 -4.21 -21.30
C GLU A 3 -2.13 -3.07 -21.09
N VAL A 4 -2.51 -1.85 -21.46
CA VAL A 4 -1.66 -0.65 -21.27
C VAL A 4 -1.51 -0.33 -19.78
N LYS A 5 -2.60 -0.43 -19.00
CA LYS A 5 -2.57 -0.21 -17.55
C LYS A 5 -1.69 -1.22 -16.84
N GLN A 6 -1.74 -2.50 -17.23
CA GLN A 6 -0.89 -3.53 -16.65
C GLN A 6 0.58 -3.31 -17.00
N LYS A 7 0.87 -3.05 -18.29
CA LYS A 7 2.24 -2.79 -18.77
C LYS A 7 2.90 -1.59 -18.07
N TYR A 8 2.14 -0.53 -17.83
CA TYR A 8 2.63 0.72 -17.22
C TYR A 8 2.04 0.98 -15.84
N ARG A 9 1.71 -0.09 -15.09
CA ARG A 9 1.13 -0.02 -13.74
C ARG A 9 1.95 0.85 -12.80
N TYR A 10 3.27 0.72 -12.89
CA TYR A 10 4.21 1.53 -12.14
C TYR A 10 4.80 2.61 -13.03
N SER A 11 4.80 3.86 -12.56
CA SER A 11 5.22 5.02 -13.37
C SER A 11 6.65 4.87 -13.90
N TYR A 12 7.54 4.21 -13.16
CA TYR A 12 8.92 3.94 -13.58
C TYR A 12 9.03 2.97 -14.78
N ASN A 13 7.97 2.24 -15.13
CA ASN A 13 7.91 1.43 -16.35
C ASN A 13 7.46 2.22 -17.58
N ALA A 14 6.93 3.44 -17.41
CA ALA A 14 6.44 4.27 -18.50
C ALA A 14 7.60 5.02 -19.19
N PRO A 15 7.93 4.75 -20.47
CA PRO A 15 9.14 5.26 -21.13
C PRO A 15 9.27 6.80 -21.12
N TYR A 16 8.14 7.50 -21.20
CA TYR A 16 8.09 8.97 -21.31
C TYR A 16 8.02 9.69 -19.95
N TRP A 17 7.96 8.96 -18.83
CA TRP A 17 7.83 9.53 -17.48
C TRP A 17 9.18 9.77 -16.79
N ASN A 18 10.30 9.63 -17.50
CA ASN A 18 11.63 9.75 -16.91
C ASN A 18 12.30 11.12 -17.14
N SER A 19 11.58 12.11 -17.63
CA SER A 19 12.14 13.44 -17.91
C SER A 19 12.34 14.28 -16.64
N PRO A 20 13.27 15.24 -16.62
CA PRO A 20 13.44 16.16 -15.48
C PRO A 20 12.17 16.93 -15.11
N ALA A 21 11.36 17.30 -16.11
CA ALA A 21 10.09 17.98 -15.89
C ALA A 21 9.08 17.11 -15.14
N ILE A 22 8.98 15.83 -15.51
CA ILE A 22 8.11 14.87 -14.82
C ILE A 22 8.61 14.62 -13.40
N ARG A 23 9.92 14.42 -13.19
CA ARG A 23 10.48 14.24 -11.85
C ARG A 23 10.20 15.44 -10.93
N LYS A 24 10.33 16.66 -11.45
CA LYS A 24 10.01 17.90 -10.72
C LYS A 24 8.52 17.97 -10.38
N TRP A 25 7.65 17.56 -11.32
CA TRP A 25 6.23 17.47 -11.07
C TRP A 25 5.88 16.41 -10.02
N GLU A 26 6.43 15.20 -10.10
CA GLU A 26 6.27 14.13 -9.11
C GLU A 26 6.70 14.57 -7.72
N GLU A 27 7.82 15.30 -7.62
CA GLU A 27 8.28 15.89 -6.37
C GLU A 27 7.26 16.91 -5.84
N SER A 28 6.75 17.82 -6.68
CA SER A 28 5.76 18.81 -6.26
C SER A 28 4.47 18.15 -5.74
N VAL A 29 3.96 17.14 -6.44
CA VAL A 29 2.74 16.40 -6.06
C VAL A 29 2.92 15.62 -4.77
N ARG A 30 4.11 15.06 -4.52
CA ARG A 30 4.42 14.26 -3.31
C ARG A 30 4.24 15.04 -2.01
N TYR A 31 4.34 16.36 -2.06
CA TYR A 31 4.19 17.27 -0.93
C TYR A 31 2.92 18.13 -1.00
N ASP A 32 2.05 17.92 -1.99
CA ASP A 32 0.81 18.68 -2.17
C ASP A 32 -0.36 18.03 -1.40
N GLU A 33 -0.71 18.60 -0.26
CA GLU A 33 -1.84 18.18 0.57
C GLU A 33 -3.19 18.23 -0.18
N ASN A 34 -3.41 19.25 -1.01
CA ASN A 34 -4.65 19.41 -1.76
C ASN A 34 -4.80 18.31 -2.82
N TRP A 35 -3.70 17.93 -3.45
CA TRP A 35 -3.69 16.83 -4.40
C TRP A 35 -4.02 15.51 -3.71
N HIS A 36 -3.40 15.25 -2.56
CA HIS A 36 -3.65 14.04 -1.76
C HIS A 36 -5.07 13.95 -1.23
N PHE A 37 -5.68 15.07 -0.83
CA PHE A 37 -7.08 15.11 -0.38
C PHE A 37 -8.11 14.90 -1.51
N LYS A 38 -7.70 15.11 -2.76
CA LYS A 38 -8.56 14.94 -3.95
C LYS A 38 -8.39 13.59 -4.64
N LEU A 39 -7.53 12.72 -4.11
CA LEU A 39 -7.35 11.38 -4.67
C LEU A 39 -8.69 10.65 -4.79
N PRO A 40 -8.98 9.98 -5.92
CA PRO A 40 -10.21 9.25 -6.08
C PRO A 40 -10.23 8.02 -5.15
N LEU A 41 -11.40 7.74 -4.59
CA LEU A 41 -11.65 6.49 -3.89
C LEU A 41 -11.57 5.33 -4.89
N ILE A 42 -10.77 4.31 -4.55
CA ILE A 42 -10.84 3.01 -5.23
C ILE A 42 -12.24 2.46 -5.01
N LYS A 43 -12.95 2.14 -6.10
CA LYS A 43 -14.36 1.76 -6.07
C LYS A 43 -14.62 0.70 -4.99
N ASN A 44 -15.54 1.03 -4.07
CA ASN A 44 -15.99 0.16 -2.97
C ASN A 44 -14.93 -0.23 -1.92
N ALA A 45 -13.72 0.33 -1.97
CA ALA A 45 -12.64 -0.03 -1.05
C ALA A 45 -13.00 0.24 0.41
N ASN A 46 -13.63 1.38 0.69
CA ASN A 46 -14.09 1.76 2.03
C ASN A 46 -15.02 0.70 2.64
N HIS A 47 -16.04 0.24 1.90
CA HIS A 47 -17.01 -0.74 2.40
C HIS A 47 -16.40 -2.13 2.61
N VAL A 48 -15.48 -2.55 1.73
CA VAL A 48 -14.82 -3.86 1.89
C VAL A 48 -13.80 -3.82 3.02
N VAL A 49 -13.01 -2.75 3.14
CA VAL A 49 -12.07 -2.58 4.25
C VAL A 49 -12.80 -2.52 5.60
N GLU A 50 -13.99 -1.93 5.66
CA GLU A 50 -14.83 -1.96 6.86
C GLU A 50 -15.29 -3.40 7.21
N LYS A 51 -15.62 -4.23 6.22
CA LYS A 51 -15.91 -5.67 6.47
C LYS A 51 -14.67 -6.41 6.97
N ILE A 52 -13.52 -6.15 6.36
CA ILE A 52 -12.24 -6.72 6.80
C ILE A 52 -11.95 -6.31 8.24
N HIS A 53 -12.08 -5.04 8.59
CA HIS A 53 -11.85 -4.52 9.94
C HIS A 53 -12.70 -5.22 11.01
N LYS A 54 -13.92 -5.66 10.67
CA LYS A 54 -14.80 -6.43 11.57
C LYS A 54 -14.34 -7.88 11.79
N LEU A 55 -13.59 -8.45 10.85
CA LEU A 55 -13.02 -9.80 10.95
C LEU A 55 -11.63 -9.77 11.59
N VAL A 56 -10.77 -8.89 11.08
CA VAL A 56 -9.39 -8.66 11.52
C VAL A 56 -9.19 -7.14 11.64
N PRO A 57 -9.09 -6.60 12.87
CA PRO A 57 -8.99 -5.16 13.07
C PRO A 57 -7.82 -4.52 12.32
N ILE A 58 -8.12 -3.57 11.46
CA ILE A 58 -7.14 -2.62 10.92
C ILE A 58 -6.63 -1.73 12.05
N VAL A 59 -5.37 -1.94 12.46
CA VAL A 59 -4.74 -1.18 13.56
C VAL A 59 -3.78 -0.09 13.07
N VAL A 60 -3.35 -0.14 11.80
CA VAL A 60 -2.40 0.81 11.23
C VAL A 60 -2.57 1.00 9.73
N TYR A 61 -2.36 2.23 9.25
CA TYR A 61 -2.10 2.58 7.85
C TYR A 61 -0.62 2.96 7.68
N LEU A 62 0.11 2.18 6.89
CA LEU A 62 1.53 2.40 6.64
C LEU A 62 1.77 3.05 5.26
N THR A 63 2.31 4.27 5.24
CA THR A 63 2.52 5.04 4.01
C THR A 63 3.97 5.47 3.79
N ALA A 64 4.42 5.39 2.53
CA ALA A 64 5.71 5.94 2.11
C ALA A 64 5.71 7.48 1.95
N ARG A 65 4.54 8.11 2.13
CA ARG A 65 4.39 9.57 2.08
C ARG A 65 5.07 10.22 3.28
N PRO A 66 5.62 11.44 3.11
CA PRO A 66 6.26 12.17 4.20
C PRO A 66 5.23 12.66 5.24
N LYS A 67 5.71 12.97 6.45
CA LYS A 67 4.90 13.46 7.58
C LYS A 67 4.00 14.65 7.24
N GLY A 68 4.46 15.55 6.37
CA GLY A 68 3.69 16.73 5.96
C GLY A 68 2.30 16.38 5.42
N ILE A 69 2.11 15.20 4.83
CA ILE A 69 0.84 14.77 4.23
C ILE A 69 -0.09 14.08 5.24
N LEU A 70 0.27 14.02 6.53
CA LEU A 70 -0.49 13.31 7.54
C LEU A 70 -1.92 13.85 7.69
N ALA A 71 -2.09 15.17 7.79
CA ALA A 71 -3.40 15.79 7.95
C ALA A 71 -4.31 15.50 6.75
N ALA A 72 -3.80 15.69 5.53
CA ALA A 72 -4.52 15.37 4.31
C ALA A 72 -4.92 13.88 4.21
N THR A 73 -4.01 12.98 4.60
CA THR A 73 -4.28 11.52 4.60
C THR A 73 -5.38 11.17 5.60
N ARG A 74 -5.31 11.69 6.82
CA ARG A 74 -6.33 11.46 7.85
C ARG A 74 -7.69 11.97 7.39
N ASN A 75 -7.76 13.22 6.91
CA ASN A 75 -8.99 13.81 6.43
C ASN A 75 -9.58 13.04 5.25
N TRP A 76 -8.75 12.50 4.36
CA TRP A 76 -9.20 11.68 3.24
C TRP A 76 -9.80 10.36 3.72
N LEU A 77 -9.14 9.66 4.65
CA LEU A 77 -9.64 8.41 5.24
C LEU A 77 -10.97 8.63 5.96
N GLU A 78 -11.07 9.69 6.77
CA GLU A 78 -12.28 10.06 7.51
C GLU A 78 -13.43 10.42 6.57
N LYS A 79 -13.17 11.25 5.55
CA LYS A 79 -14.15 11.64 4.51
C LYS A 79 -14.77 10.42 3.82
N HIS A 80 -13.98 9.37 3.60
CA HIS A 80 -14.44 8.15 2.91
C HIS A 80 -14.93 7.04 3.85
N GLY A 81 -14.93 7.28 5.16
CA GLY A 81 -15.45 6.34 6.16
C GLY A 81 -14.59 5.09 6.33
N PHE A 82 -13.26 5.22 6.18
CA PHE A 82 -12.35 4.14 6.54
C PHE A 82 -12.25 3.97 8.07
N PRO A 83 -11.96 2.76 8.57
CA PRO A 83 -11.71 2.52 9.99
C PRO A 83 -10.66 3.49 10.57
N LYS A 84 -10.88 3.94 11.81
CA LYS A 84 -9.89 4.76 12.51
C LYS A 84 -8.73 3.89 12.98
N ALA A 85 -7.51 4.27 12.60
CA ALA A 85 -6.29 3.57 12.97
C ALA A 85 -5.09 4.54 12.99
N GLU A 86 -3.98 4.11 13.57
CA GLU A 86 -2.73 4.87 13.56
C GLU A 86 -2.19 5.01 12.13
N ILE A 87 -1.52 6.12 11.82
CA ILE A 87 -0.92 6.34 10.49
C ILE A 87 0.58 6.48 10.65
N ILE A 88 1.32 5.45 10.24
CA ILE A 88 2.78 5.48 10.19
C ILE A 88 3.22 6.02 8.83
N TYR A 89 3.97 7.13 8.86
CA TYR A 89 4.50 7.82 7.69
C TYR A 89 6.00 7.62 7.57
N ARG A 90 6.52 7.81 6.34
CA ARG A 90 7.96 7.74 6.09
C ARG A 90 8.70 8.83 6.87
N PRO A 91 9.68 8.48 7.73
CA PRO A 91 10.50 9.47 8.41
C PRO A 91 11.41 10.20 7.41
N ALA A 92 11.80 11.44 7.74
CA ALA A 92 12.64 12.26 6.85
C ALA A 92 14.02 11.64 6.58
N SER A 93 14.51 10.77 7.46
CA SER A 93 15.77 10.04 7.31
C SER A 93 15.74 8.97 6.21
N VAL A 94 14.57 8.40 5.91
CA VAL A 94 14.42 7.37 4.87
C VAL A 94 14.25 8.05 3.53
N ARG A 95 15.21 7.91 2.62
CA ARG A 95 15.17 8.57 1.30
C ARG A 95 14.51 7.68 0.25
N LEU A 96 14.19 8.24 -0.90
CA LEU A 96 13.85 7.43 -2.07
C LEU A 96 15.15 6.89 -2.68
N PRO A 97 15.19 5.62 -3.15
CA PRO A 97 14.07 4.67 -3.28
C PRO A 97 13.90 3.70 -2.08
N GLU A 98 14.56 3.94 -0.96
CA GLU A 98 14.62 3.03 0.20
C GLU A 98 13.28 2.87 0.94
N ASN A 99 12.25 3.63 0.56
CA ASN A 99 10.96 3.66 1.22
C ASN A 99 10.21 2.31 1.19
N LEU A 100 10.42 1.47 0.17
CA LEU A 100 9.78 0.15 0.09
C LEU A 100 10.44 -0.84 1.05
N ALA A 101 11.78 -0.88 1.07
CA ALA A 101 12.54 -1.66 2.03
C ALA A 101 12.26 -1.24 3.48
N TRP A 102 12.10 0.07 3.72
CA TRP A 102 11.66 0.59 5.02
C TRP A 102 10.29 0.06 5.42
N LYS A 103 9.31 0.02 4.50
CA LYS A 103 7.99 -0.56 4.80
C LYS A 103 8.09 -2.02 5.24
N ALA A 104 8.92 -2.82 4.57
CA ALA A 104 9.16 -4.22 4.94
C ALA A 104 9.69 -4.33 6.37
N LYS A 105 10.66 -3.49 6.74
CA LYS A 105 11.22 -3.46 8.10
C LYS A 105 10.23 -2.98 9.16
N VAL A 106 9.37 -2.02 8.83
CA VAL A 106 8.29 -1.63 9.74
C VAL A 106 7.30 -2.77 9.94
N LEU A 107 6.90 -3.47 8.88
CA LEU A 107 5.99 -4.61 8.99
C LEU A 107 6.59 -5.73 9.85
N GLU A 108 7.86 -6.08 9.63
CA GLU A 108 8.58 -7.05 10.47
C GLU A 108 8.61 -6.64 11.94
N TYR A 109 8.87 -5.36 12.22
CA TYR A 109 8.94 -4.81 13.58
C TYR A 109 7.57 -4.83 14.29
N LEU A 110 6.48 -4.63 13.55
CA LEU A 110 5.12 -4.59 14.10
C LEU A 110 4.54 -5.98 14.38
N TYR A 111 5.17 -7.06 13.95
CA TYR A 111 4.77 -8.41 14.31
C TYR A 111 5.15 -8.70 15.78
N PRO A 112 4.28 -9.35 16.60
CA PRO A 112 3.03 -10.03 16.25
C PRO A 112 1.75 -9.17 16.32
N GLN A 113 1.84 -7.88 16.65
CA GLN A 113 0.65 -7.02 16.78
C GLN A 113 -0.03 -6.75 15.43
N VAL A 114 0.76 -6.71 14.35
CA VAL A 114 0.28 -6.69 12.96
C VAL A 114 0.59 -8.05 12.35
N VAL A 115 -0.45 -8.86 12.16
CA VAL A 115 -0.33 -10.23 11.63
C VAL A 115 -0.28 -10.29 10.10
N GLY A 116 -0.62 -9.19 9.43
CA GLY A 116 -0.55 -9.11 7.99
C GLY A 116 -0.74 -7.70 7.45
N MET A 117 -0.47 -7.53 6.16
CA MET A 117 -0.54 -6.24 5.48
C MET A 117 -1.12 -6.41 4.08
N VAL A 118 -1.95 -5.45 3.67
CA VAL A 118 -2.37 -5.28 2.27
C VAL A 118 -1.51 -4.19 1.63
N ASP A 119 -0.83 -4.49 0.54
CA ASP A 119 -0.03 -3.53 -0.25
C ASP A 119 -0.12 -3.88 -1.74
N ASP A 120 0.08 -2.92 -2.62
CA ASP A 120 -0.07 -3.08 -4.07
C ASP A 120 1.26 -3.23 -4.80
N HIS A 121 2.39 -3.14 -4.09
CA HIS A 121 3.72 -3.16 -4.69
C HIS A 121 4.50 -4.46 -4.40
N PRO A 122 4.84 -5.28 -5.42
CA PRO A 122 5.47 -6.60 -5.24
C PRO A 122 6.89 -6.54 -4.67
N GLN A 123 7.54 -5.37 -4.72
CA GLN A 123 8.84 -5.16 -4.06
C GLN A 123 8.76 -5.42 -2.54
N LEU A 124 7.62 -5.14 -1.90
CA LEU A 124 7.47 -5.40 -0.47
C LEU A 124 7.70 -6.88 -0.13
N ALA A 125 7.21 -7.79 -0.98
CA ALA A 125 7.44 -9.23 -0.85
C ALA A 125 8.94 -9.61 -0.98
N LYS A 126 9.67 -8.90 -1.84
CA LYS A 126 11.11 -9.14 -2.04
C LYS A 126 11.94 -8.66 -0.85
N ASP A 127 11.53 -7.54 -0.24
CA ASP A 127 12.27 -6.90 0.86
C ASP A 127 11.98 -7.53 2.23
N LEU A 128 10.87 -8.28 2.36
CA LEU A 128 10.57 -9.03 3.58
C LEU A 128 11.56 -10.17 3.81
N SER A 129 11.92 -10.35 5.08
CA SER A 129 12.70 -11.48 5.58
C SER A 129 12.02 -12.80 5.23
N LYS A 130 12.83 -13.80 4.86
CA LYS A 130 12.41 -15.20 4.65
C LYS A 130 11.82 -15.87 5.91
N HIS A 131 11.86 -15.19 7.05
CA HIS A 131 11.34 -15.67 8.32
C HIS A 131 10.16 -14.83 8.82
N TYR A 132 9.64 -13.91 7.99
CA TYR A 132 8.47 -13.14 8.35
C TYR A 132 7.25 -14.08 8.50
N PRO A 133 6.68 -14.18 9.71
CA PRO A 133 5.63 -15.16 10.01
C PRO A 133 4.22 -14.66 9.66
N GLY A 134 4.05 -13.35 9.42
CA GLY A 134 2.77 -12.77 9.03
C GLY A 134 2.44 -13.02 7.55
N THR A 135 1.29 -12.49 7.13
CA THR A 135 0.79 -12.64 5.75
C THR A 135 0.86 -11.34 4.97
N LEU A 136 1.37 -11.38 3.75
CA LEU A 136 1.30 -10.27 2.81
C LEU A 136 0.19 -10.52 1.77
N TYR A 137 -0.82 -9.66 1.75
CA TYR A 137 -1.88 -9.66 0.75
C TYR A 137 -1.52 -8.67 -0.36
N LEU A 138 -1.14 -9.17 -1.55
CA LEU A 138 -0.75 -8.32 -2.67
C LEU A 138 -1.98 -7.88 -3.47
N TYR A 139 -2.41 -6.64 -3.26
CA TYR A 139 -3.61 -6.06 -3.88
C TYR A 139 -3.40 -5.67 -5.34
N ASP A 140 -4.41 -5.97 -6.17
CA ASP A 140 -4.43 -5.73 -7.61
C ASP A 140 -3.17 -6.32 -8.28
N TYR A 141 -2.82 -7.52 -7.82
CA TYR A 141 -1.71 -8.32 -8.31
C TYR A 141 -2.29 -9.59 -8.96
N HIS A 142 -2.07 -9.74 -10.27
CA HIS A 142 -2.70 -10.77 -11.10
C HIS A 142 -1.82 -11.99 -11.33
N ASP A 143 -0.54 -11.90 -10.95
CA ASP A 143 0.44 -12.97 -11.09
C ASP A 143 0.47 -13.89 -9.85
N GLN A 144 1.21 -14.99 -9.97
CA GLN A 144 1.53 -15.84 -8.82
C GLN A 144 2.40 -15.11 -7.79
N ALA A 145 2.38 -15.58 -6.55
CA ALA A 145 3.22 -15.03 -5.50
C ALA A 145 4.70 -14.94 -5.95
N PRO A 146 5.38 -13.79 -5.75
CA PRO A 146 6.71 -13.55 -6.28
C PRO A 146 7.81 -14.42 -5.65
N ARG A 147 7.48 -15.14 -4.57
CA ARG A 147 8.32 -16.11 -3.85
C ARG A 147 7.43 -17.05 -3.02
N GLY A 148 7.96 -18.20 -2.62
CA GLY A 148 7.20 -19.26 -1.94
C GLY A 148 7.63 -19.56 -0.50
N ASP A 149 8.61 -18.86 0.04
CA ASP A 149 9.18 -19.13 1.37
C ASP A 149 8.53 -18.32 2.51
N ILE A 150 7.58 -17.45 2.20
CA ILE A 150 6.74 -16.71 3.15
C ILE A 150 5.27 -16.70 2.70
N ASN A 151 4.35 -16.39 3.61
CA ASN A 151 2.92 -16.33 3.33
C ASN A 151 2.59 -15.09 2.48
N ILE A 152 2.39 -15.28 1.18
CA ILE A 152 1.94 -14.23 0.26
C ILE A 152 0.68 -14.70 -0.45
N VAL A 153 -0.36 -13.88 -0.38
CA VAL A 153 -1.65 -14.11 -1.03
C VAL A 153 -1.85 -13.04 -2.10
N PRO A 154 -1.67 -13.37 -3.39
CA PRO A 154 -2.09 -12.49 -4.48
C PRO A 154 -3.60 -12.27 -4.45
N CYS A 155 -4.04 -11.01 -4.54
CA CYS A 155 -5.46 -10.64 -4.57
C CYS A 155 -5.67 -9.65 -5.72
N LYS A 156 -6.54 -9.97 -6.68
CA LYS A 156 -6.82 -9.09 -7.84
C LYS A 156 -7.63 -7.86 -7.48
N ASN A 157 -8.30 -7.89 -6.33
CA ASN A 157 -9.18 -6.82 -5.86
C ASN A 157 -9.47 -6.97 -4.36
N TRP A 158 -10.23 -6.03 -3.79
CA TRP A 158 -10.57 -6.02 -2.36
C TRP A 158 -11.45 -7.19 -1.92
N GLN A 159 -12.29 -7.71 -2.82
CA GLN A 159 -13.16 -8.84 -2.52
C GLN A 159 -12.34 -10.11 -2.30
N GLU A 160 -11.31 -10.35 -3.12
CA GLU A 160 -10.38 -11.46 -2.91
C GLU A 160 -9.57 -11.31 -1.61
N VAL A 161 -9.21 -10.08 -1.21
CA VAL A 161 -8.60 -9.84 0.11
C VAL A 161 -9.56 -10.28 1.22
N LEU A 162 -10.83 -9.87 1.15
CA LEU A 162 -11.84 -10.27 2.14
C LEU A 162 -12.04 -11.78 2.20
N GLU A 163 -12.16 -12.44 1.05
CA GLU A 163 -12.36 -13.90 0.96
C GLU A 163 -11.18 -14.68 1.53
N SER A 164 -9.95 -14.18 1.35
CA SER A 164 -8.75 -14.81 1.91
C SER A 164 -8.64 -14.77 3.45
N LEU A 165 -9.50 -13.99 4.12
CA LEU A 165 -9.54 -13.87 5.58
C LEU A 165 -10.64 -14.72 6.22
N VAL A 166 -11.59 -15.23 5.43
CA VAL A 166 -12.67 -16.08 5.93
C VAL A 166 -12.17 -17.52 5.94
N PRO A 167 -12.20 -18.23 7.08
CA PRO A 167 -11.93 -19.67 7.09
C PRO A 167 -12.93 -20.38 6.17
N LEU A 168 -12.43 -21.29 5.32
CA LEU A 168 -13.27 -22.22 4.56
C LEU A 168 -14.07 -23.13 5.49
#